data_AF-A0A7K3NJB6-F1
#
_entry.id   AF-A0A7K3NJB6-F1
#
_cell.length_a   1.000
_cell.length_b   1.000
_cell.length_c   1.000
_cell.angle_alpha   90.00
_cell.angle_beta   90.00
_cell.angle_gamma   90.00
#
_symmetry.space_group_name_H-M   'P 1'
#
loop_
_entity.id
_entity.type
_entity.pdbx_description
1 polymer ?
#
loop_
_entity_poly.entity_id
_entity_poly.type
_entity_poly.pdbx_seq_one_letter_code
_entity_poly.pdbx_strand_id
1 'polypeptide(L)'
;MLSAEFVRDTLYNFTMYAFSDFNADTKRTPFKQKAWNSVLEMLETESFITAEEATMLPKKKKKALHDIIIAYITFLSLPDWPPFPQDFLDGSSERKLNTPILRYMRTHSDQILDYYRQAHGY
;
A
#
# COMPACT_ATOMS: atom_id res chain seq x y z
N MET A 1 -4.65 8.28 19.88
CA MET A 1 -4.62 8.72 18.46
C MET A 1 -3.25 8.40 17.90
N LEU A 2 -3.19 7.96 16.64
CA LEU A 2 -2.00 7.41 16.02
C LEU A 2 -1.52 8.38 14.90
N SER A 3 -0.22 8.68 14.85
CA SER A 3 0.32 9.67 13.91
C SER A 3 0.45 9.10 12.50
N ALA A 4 0.36 9.97 11.47
CA ALA A 4 0.60 9.57 10.09
C ALA A 4 2.02 9.00 9.88
N GLU A 5 3.01 9.52 10.62
CA GLU A 5 4.38 9.00 10.66
C GLU A 5 4.41 7.52 11.09
N PHE A 6 3.70 7.15 12.16
CA PHE A 6 3.70 5.76 12.62
C PHE A 6 3.03 4.80 11.63
N VAL A 7 1.95 5.24 10.97
CA VAL A 7 1.32 4.48 9.88
C VAL A 7 2.30 4.31 8.71
N ARG A 8 2.94 5.41 8.30
CA ARG A 8 3.90 5.41 7.20
C ARG A 8 5.06 4.46 7.45
N ASP A 9 5.63 4.48 8.65
CA ASP A 9 6.75 3.62 9.02
C ASP A 9 6.36 2.14 9.02
N THR A 10 5.14 1.83 9.47
CA THR A 10 4.59 0.46 9.40
C THR A 10 4.48 -0.02 7.95
N LEU A 11 3.95 0.83 7.06
CA LEU A 11 3.85 0.52 5.63
C LEU A 11 5.21 0.39 4.98
N TYR A 12 6.15 1.29 5.29
CA TYR A 12 7.50 1.26 4.77
C TYR A 12 8.20 -0.05 5.17
N ASN A 13 8.14 -0.42 6.44
CA ASN A 13 8.74 -1.67 6.93
C ASN A 13 8.09 -2.90 6.25
N PHE A 14 6.76 -2.89 6.06
CA PHE A 14 6.09 -3.93 5.28
C PHE A 14 6.65 -4.05 3.86
N THR A 15 6.87 -2.92 3.16
CA THR A 15 7.46 -2.97 1.82
C THR A 15 8.88 -3.51 1.82
N MET A 16 9.68 -3.23 2.86
CA MET A 16 11.02 -3.76 2.99
C MET A 16 11.02 -5.29 3.15
N TYR A 17 10.08 -5.86 3.90
CA TYR A 17 9.94 -7.32 4.02
C TYR A 17 9.34 -7.97 2.78
N ALA A 18 8.34 -7.35 2.15
CA ALA A 18 7.58 -7.96 1.04
C ALA A 18 8.22 -7.75 -0.34
N PHE A 19 9.01 -6.69 -0.52
CA PHE A 19 9.41 -6.21 -1.85
C PHE A 19 10.89 -5.82 -1.96
N SER A 20 11.76 -6.12 -0.98
CA SER A 20 13.20 -5.81 -1.04
C SER A 20 13.82 -6.18 -2.39
N ASP A 21 13.56 -7.40 -2.85
CA ASP A 21 14.13 -7.98 -4.05
C ASP A 21 13.37 -7.54 -5.31
N PHE A 22 12.15 -7.03 -5.13
CA PHE A 22 11.28 -6.58 -6.21
C PHE A 22 11.53 -5.13 -6.61
N ASN A 23 12.14 -4.31 -5.75
CA ASN A 23 12.42 -2.90 -5.99
C ASN A 23 13.16 -2.63 -7.31
N ALA A 24 14.15 -3.46 -7.67
CA ALA A 24 14.86 -3.33 -8.95
C ALA A 24 13.95 -3.60 -10.17
N ASP A 25 12.95 -4.47 -10.00
CA ASP A 25 12.01 -4.93 -11.02
C ASP A 25 10.82 -3.99 -11.22
N THR A 26 10.52 -3.14 -10.23
CA THR A 26 9.43 -2.15 -10.30
C THR A 26 9.61 -1.20 -11.48
N LYS A 27 10.82 -0.66 -11.70
CA LYS A 27 11.11 0.27 -12.81
C LYS A 27 10.89 -0.33 -14.19
N ARG A 28 11.00 -1.66 -14.31
CA ARG A 28 10.84 -2.41 -15.58
C ARG A 28 9.42 -2.89 -15.81
N THR A 29 8.59 -2.94 -14.78
CA THR A 29 7.23 -3.43 -14.87
C THR A 29 6.28 -2.24 -15.07
N PRO A 30 5.68 -2.07 -16.26
CA PRO A 30 4.83 -0.91 -16.52
C PRO A 30 3.59 -0.91 -15.63
N PHE A 31 3.12 0.29 -15.27
CA PHE A 31 1.84 0.46 -14.59
C PHE A 31 0.69 -0.16 -15.42
N LYS A 32 -0.24 -0.84 -14.74
CA LYS A 32 -1.43 -1.43 -15.35
C LYS A 32 -2.63 -1.22 -14.44
N GLN A 33 -3.56 -0.35 -14.85
CA GLN A 33 -4.75 -0.05 -14.06
C GLN A 33 -5.61 -1.28 -13.76
N LYS A 34 -5.73 -2.24 -14.70
CA LYS A 34 -6.42 -3.51 -14.43
C LYS A 34 -5.80 -4.31 -13.27
N ALA A 35 -4.47 -4.28 -13.13
CA ALA A 35 -3.79 -4.95 -12.03
C ALA A 35 -3.98 -4.19 -10.71
N TRP A 36 -3.95 -2.86 -10.75
CA TRP A 36 -4.29 -2.00 -9.61
C TRP A 36 -5.68 -2.30 -9.07
N ASN A 37 -6.70 -2.25 -9.92
CA ASN A 37 -8.09 -2.52 -9.53
C ASN A 37 -8.25 -3.94 -8.97
N SER A 38 -7.62 -4.94 -9.59
CA SER A 38 -7.69 -6.32 -9.10
C SER A 38 -7.02 -6.51 -7.72
N VAL A 39 -6.00 -5.70 -7.40
CA VAL A 39 -5.43 -5.70 -6.05
C VAL A 39 -6.35 -5.00 -5.06
N LEU A 40 -6.97 -3.88 -5.44
CA LEU A 40 -7.95 -3.21 -4.57
C LEU A 40 -9.15 -4.10 -4.22
N GLU A 41 -9.69 -4.83 -5.20
CA GLU A 41 -10.74 -5.83 -4.99
C GLU A 41 -10.28 -6.92 -4.00
N MET A 42 -9.04 -7.40 -4.14
CA MET A 42 -8.46 -8.36 -3.19
C MET A 42 -8.34 -7.77 -1.78
N LEU A 43 -7.85 -6.54 -1.63
CA LEU A 43 -7.72 -5.88 -0.32
C LEU A 43 -9.07 -5.61 0.37
N GLU A 44 -10.14 -5.51 -0.41
CA GLU A 44 -11.50 -5.32 0.10
C GLU A 44 -12.09 -6.62 0.68
N THR A 45 -11.75 -7.77 0.08
CA THR A 45 -12.23 -9.09 0.52
C THR A 45 -11.37 -9.72 1.60
N GLU A 46 -10.07 -9.45 1.59
CA GLU A 46 -9.12 -10.06 2.51
C GLU A 46 -9.18 -9.42 3.90
N SER A 47 -9.07 -10.26 4.94
CA SER A 47 -8.99 -9.77 6.31
C SER A 47 -7.59 -9.24 6.64
N PHE A 48 -6.57 -9.80 6.01
CA PHE A 48 -5.19 -9.36 6.13
C PHE A 48 -4.37 -9.80 4.92
N ILE A 49 -3.15 -9.26 4.80
CA ILE A 49 -2.12 -9.78 3.90
C ILE A 49 -0.78 -9.78 4.63
N THR A 50 -0.08 -10.90 4.56
CA THR A 50 1.29 -11.03 5.07
C THR A 50 2.31 -10.65 4.00
N ALA A 51 3.52 -10.30 4.44
CA ALA A 51 4.62 -10.02 3.53
C ALA A 51 4.95 -11.24 2.65
N GLU A 52 4.83 -12.45 3.21
CA GLU A 52 5.01 -13.71 2.48
C GLU A 52 3.98 -13.86 1.35
N GLU A 53 2.69 -13.71 1.64
CA GLU A 53 1.64 -13.76 0.61
C GLU A 53 1.83 -12.69 -0.47
N ALA A 54 2.23 -11.48 -0.07
CA ALA A 54 2.55 -10.40 -1.00
C ALA A 54 3.71 -10.77 -1.95
N THR A 55 4.73 -11.49 -1.46
CA THR A 55 5.84 -11.99 -2.30
C THR A 55 5.40 -13.10 -3.26
N MET A 56 4.33 -13.84 -2.95
CA MET A 56 3.82 -14.92 -3.80
C MET A 56 2.88 -14.42 -4.91
N LEU A 57 2.45 -13.15 -4.86
CA LEU A 57 1.58 -12.58 -5.87
C LEU A 57 2.21 -12.64 -7.28
N PRO A 58 1.39 -12.87 -8.34
CA PRO A 58 1.84 -12.75 -9.72
C PRO A 58 2.49 -11.39 -9.97
N LYS A 59 3.55 -11.34 -10.79
CA LYS A 59 4.40 -10.15 -11.00
C LYS A 59 3.62 -8.83 -11.20
N LYS A 60 2.54 -8.85 -11.97
CA LYS A 60 1.68 -7.66 -12.21
C LYS A 60 0.91 -7.22 -10.97
N LYS A 61 0.35 -8.16 -10.19
CA LYS A 61 -0.35 -7.88 -8.92
C LYS A 61 0.64 -7.45 -7.84
N LYS A 62 1.81 -8.08 -7.78
CA LYS A 62 2.90 -7.68 -6.89
C LYS A 62 3.32 -6.22 -7.13
N LYS A 63 3.52 -5.84 -8.40
CA LYS A 63 3.79 -4.44 -8.77
C LYS A 63 2.68 -3.50 -8.37
N ALA A 64 1.43 -3.85 -8.66
CA ALA A 64 0.28 -3.05 -8.29
C ALA A 64 0.19 -2.84 -6.77
N LEU A 65 0.34 -3.89 -5.96
CA LEU A 65 0.33 -3.80 -4.50
C LEU A 65 1.47 -2.92 -3.99
N HIS A 66 2.68 -3.11 -4.51
CA HIS A 66 3.81 -2.25 -4.18
C HIS A 66 3.52 -0.77 -4.50
N ASP A 67 3.03 -0.47 -5.71
CA ASP A 67 2.73 0.91 -6.11
C ASP A 67 1.64 1.54 -5.25
N ILE A 68 0.60 0.78 -4.91
CA ILE A 68 -0.44 1.23 -3.97
C ILE A 68 0.22 1.65 -2.66
N ILE A 69 1.00 0.77 -2.03
CA ILE A 69 1.59 1.04 -0.72
C ILE A 69 2.56 2.23 -0.79
N ILE A 70 3.39 2.34 -1.83
CA ILE A 70 4.28 3.50 -2.02
C ILE A 70 3.51 4.80 -2.23
N ALA A 71 2.42 4.76 -2.99
CA ALA A 71 1.57 5.93 -3.19
C ALA A 71 0.92 6.36 -1.86
N TYR A 72 0.49 5.42 -1.02
CA TYR A 72 0.01 5.68 0.34
C TYR A 72 1.09 6.28 1.24
N ILE A 73 2.31 5.72 1.26
CA ILE A 73 3.45 6.25 2.03
C ILE A 73 3.72 7.72 1.65
N THR A 74 3.72 8.00 0.34
CA THR A 74 3.95 9.36 -0.18
C THR A 74 2.81 10.29 0.23
N PHE A 75 1.57 9.83 0.06
CA PHE A 75 0.37 10.60 0.40
C PHE A 75 0.32 10.95 1.89
N LEU A 76 0.66 10.01 2.78
CA LEU A 76 0.75 10.22 4.23
C LEU A 76 1.91 11.14 4.65
N SER A 77 2.81 11.49 3.73
CA SER A 77 3.91 12.43 3.98
C SER A 77 3.54 13.89 3.67
N LEU A 78 2.34 14.15 3.15
CA LEU A 78 1.82 15.50 2.99
C LEU A 78 1.63 16.18 4.36
N PRO A 79 1.80 17.51 4.46
CA PRO A 79 1.56 18.22 5.72
C PRO A 79 0.09 18.13 6.15
N ASP A 80 -0.14 18.28 7.47
CA ASP A 80 -1.46 18.44 8.09
C ASP A 80 -2.43 17.25 7.98
N TRP A 81 -1.89 16.02 7.99
CA TRP A 81 -2.74 14.83 8.09
C TRP A 81 -3.52 14.77 9.41
N PRO A 82 -4.85 14.55 9.38
CA PRO A 82 -5.58 14.26 10.61
C PRO A 82 -5.02 12.99 11.28
N PRO A 83 -5.03 12.94 12.62
CA PRO A 83 -4.62 11.74 13.33
C PRO A 83 -5.53 10.55 13.03
N PHE A 84 -4.95 9.36 13.06
CA PHE A 84 -5.66 8.10 12.90
C PHE A 84 -6.29 7.64 14.22
N PRO A 85 -7.38 6.86 14.17
CA PRO A 85 -7.87 6.08 15.30
C PRO A 85 -6.74 5.26 15.94
N GLN A 86 -6.79 5.04 17.25
CA GLN A 86 -5.72 4.32 17.97
C GLN A 86 -5.60 2.86 17.54
N ASP A 87 -6.72 2.27 17.14
CA ASP A 87 -6.89 0.90 16.63
C ASP A 87 -6.64 0.78 15.13
N PHE A 88 -6.21 1.85 14.45
CA PHE A 88 -6.02 1.85 12.99
C PHE A 88 -4.97 0.84 12.50
N LEU A 89 -4.02 0.46 13.36
CA LEU A 89 -3.02 -0.57 13.06
C LEU A 89 -3.26 -1.87 13.82
N ASP A 90 -4.44 -2.09 14.40
CA ASP A 90 -4.70 -3.30 15.20
C ASP A 90 -4.49 -4.57 14.37
N GLY A 91 -3.61 -5.43 14.87
CA GLY A 91 -3.17 -6.66 14.19
C GLY A 91 -2.30 -6.45 12.95
N SER A 92 -1.93 -5.20 12.63
CA SER A 92 -0.92 -4.87 11.63
C SER A 92 0.47 -4.81 12.26
N SER A 93 1.48 -5.08 11.44
CA SER A 93 2.90 -5.05 11.78
C SER A 93 3.70 -4.87 10.50
N GLU A 94 5.02 -4.75 10.63
CA GLU A 94 5.96 -4.80 9.52
C GLU A 94 5.88 -6.08 8.66
N ARG A 95 5.20 -7.14 9.09
CA ARG A 95 5.04 -8.38 8.31
C ARG A 95 3.61 -8.69 7.90
N LYS A 96 2.65 -7.89 8.35
CA LYS A 96 1.22 -8.15 8.13
C LYS A 96 0.45 -6.84 8.12
N LEU A 97 -0.34 -6.60 7.08
CA LEU A 97 -1.31 -5.50 7.06
C LEU A 97 -2.70 -6.08 7.31
N ASN A 98 -3.42 -5.52 8.28
CA ASN A 98 -4.72 -6.03 8.71
C ASN A 98 -5.88 -5.15 8.23
N THR A 99 -7.11 -5.61 8.44
CA THR A 99 -8.33 -5.03 7.87
C THR A 99 -8.43 -3.50 7.94
N PRO A 100 -8.15 -2.80 9.07
CA PRO A 100 -8.39 -1.36 9.13
C PRO A 100 -7.57 -0.57 8.10
N ILE A 101 -6.29 -0.88 7.96
CA ILE A 101 -5.42 -0.22 6.98
C ILE A 101 -5.72 -0.67 5.55
N LEU A 102 -6.10 -1.93 5.33
CA LEU A 102 -6.48 -2.42 3.99
C LEU A 102 -7.76 -1.72 3.48
N ARG A 103 -8.75 -1.56 4.35
CA ARG A 103 -9.98 -0.83 4.01
C ARG A 103 -9.71 0.64 3.75
N TYR A 104 -8.87 1.27 4.58
CA TYR A 104 -8.44 2.64 4.32
C TYR A 104 -7.77 2.76 2.95
N MET A 105 -6.92 1.78 2.60
CA MET A 105 -6.26 1.73 1.30
C MET A 105 -7.21 1.58 0.12
N ARG A 106 -8.33 0.92 0.34
CA ARG A 106 -9.39 0.78 -0.66
C ARG A 106 -10.22 2.06 -0.79
N THR A 107 -10.58 2.70 0.33
CA THR A 107 -11.44 3.89 0.36
C THR A 107 -10.79 5.11 -0.30
N HIS A 108 -9.48 5.29 -0.15
CA HIS A 108 -8.78 6.47 -0.68
C HIS A 108 -8.03 6.19 -1.99
N SER A 109 -8.26 5.03 -2.61
CA SER A 109 -7.47 4.56 -3.75
C SER A 109 -7.56 5.48 -4.97
N ASP A 110 -8.71 6.10 -5.21
CA ASP A 110 -8.94 6.93 -6.38
C ASP A 110 -8.18 8.25 -6.26
N GLN A 111 -8.26 8.89 -5.09
CA GLN A 111 -7.50 10.12 -4.77
C GLN A 111 -5.99 9.87 -4.88
N ILE A 112 -5.53 8.72 -4.39
CA ILE A 112 -4.11 8.37 -4.42
C ILE A 112 -3.64 7.98 -5.82
N LEU A 113 -4.50 7.35 -6.62
CA LEU A 113 -4.19 7.07 -8.01
C LEU A 113 -4.03 8.36 -8.81
N ASP A 114 -4.89 9.35 -8.59
CA ASP A 114 -4.78 10.65 -9.25
C ASP A 114 -3.49 11.38 -8.85
N TYR A 115 -3.16 11.37 -7.56
CA TYR A 115 -1.88 11.90 -7.07
C TYR A 115 -0.68 11.18 -7.70
N TYR A 116 -0.71 9.84 -7.73
CA TYR A 116 0.34 9.01 -8.31
C TYR A 116 0.54 9.29 -9.81
N ARG A 117 -0.56 9.46 -10.56
CA ARG A 117 -0.50 9.82 -11.99
C ARG A 117 0.15 11.18 -12.23
N GLN A 118 -0.24 12.18 -11.45
CA GLN A 118 0.35 13.52 -11.53
C GLN A 118 1.86 13.50 -11.22
N ALA A 119 2.27 12.74 -10.20
CA ALA A 119 3.67 12.64 -9.80
C ALA A 119 4.56 11.87 -10.81
N HIS A 120 3.98 10.94 -11.56
CA HIS A 120 4.73 10.04 -12.45
C HIS A 120 4.47 10.23 -13.95
N GLY A 121 3.59 11.16 -14.34
CA GLY A 121 3.36 11.56 -15.74
C GLY A 121 2.57 10.54 -16.57
N TYR A 122 1.55 9.90 -15.96
CA TYR A 122 0.67 8.92 -16.61
C TYR A 122 -0.70 9.48 -16.96
#